data_AF-A0A7K0S1P6-F1
#
_entry.id   AF-A0A7K0S1P6-F1
#
_cell.length_a   1.000
_cell.length_b   1.000
_cell.length_c   1.000
_cell.angle_alpha   90.00
_cell.angle_beta   90.00
_cell.angle_gamma   90.00
#
_symmetry.space_group_name_H-M   'P 1'
#
loop_
_entity.id
_entity.type
_entity.pdbx_description
1 polymer ?
#
loop_
_entity_poly.entity_id
_entity_poly.type
_entity_poly.pdbx_seq_one_letter_code
_entity_poly.pdbx_strand_id
1 'polypeptide(L)'
;MAEKMWGDEEFWGLGYDWDPDWVLTEKQIELRTKLIDLCENEMRANAKRSDDELLYPNRNFEILGENGFLALTVPEEYGGLGENHVAFSMVCETIARYGCASTAMCYVMHMAAVNTIMLRPTPELIEKYIRPLNTGKIGTLSYSDPETGSHFWYPVSSGAEKTENGFKVRKKASWTTSGGFADFYVVQTTSPNFTGYDDLSVFVIDGEHVQAQPSLW
;
A
#
# COMPACT_ATOMS: atom_id res chain seq x y z
N MET A 1 13.99 32.53 -7.23
CA MET A 1 13.78 31.08 -7.33
C MET A 1 15.16 30.47 -7.47
N ALA A 2 15.53 29.56 -6.57
CA ALA A 2 16.86 28.93 -6.62
C ALA A 2 16.91 27.98 -7.82
N GLU A 3 18.05 27.92 -8.52
CA GLU A 3 18.31 26.90 -9.55
C GLU A 3 18.27 25.52 -8.88
N LYS A 4 17.48 24.61 -9.45
CA LYS A 4 17.34 23.24 -8.95
C LYS A 4 18.52 22.41 -9.49
N MET A 5 19.10 21.58 -8.64
CA MET A 5 20.26 20.72 -8.98
C MET A 5 19.87 19.23 -8.93
N TRP A 6 20.45 18.42 -9.80
CA TRP A 6 20.43 16.95 -9.75
C TRP A 6 21.82 16.44 -9.42
N GLY A 7 22.08 16.11 -8.15
CA GLY A 7 23.44 15.89 -7.68
C GLY A 7 24.25 17.18 -7.85
N ASP A 8 25.35 17.09 -8.60
CA ASP A 8 26.24 18.23 -8.88
C ASP A 8 25.92 18.99 -10.18
N GLU A 9 24.88 18.58 -10.91
CA GLU A 9 24.49 19.17 -12.21
C GLU A 9 23.20 19.99 -12.13
N GLU A 10 23.01 20.93 -13.06
CA GLU A 10 21.76 21.69 -13.17
C GLU A 10 20.61 20.74 -13.54
N PHE A 11 19.48 20.83 -12.84
CA PHE A 11 18.33 19.98 -13.08
C PHE A 11 17.67 20.33 -14.41
N TRP A 12 17.81 19.46 -15.41
CA TRP A 12 17.22 19.61 -16.75
C TRP A 12 15.71 19.36 -16.82
N GLY A 13 15.07 18.99 -15.71
CA GLY A 13 13.65 18.69 -15.64
C GLY A 13 12.79 19.96 -15.61
N LEU A 14 11.51 19.79 -15.27
CA LEU A 14 10.59 20.91 -15.21
C LEU A 14 11.01 21.87 -14.07
N GLY A 15 11.16 23.16 -14.39
CA GLY A 15 11.56 24.20 -13.43
C GLY A 15 10.53 24.42 -12.32
N TYR A 16 10.83 25.30 -11.36
CA TYR A 16 10.01 25.58 -10.18
C TYR A 16 8.49 25.71 -10.43
N ASP A 17 8.09 26.33 -11.54
CA ASP A 17 6.69 26.51 -11.92
C ASP A 17 5.92 25.18 -12.14
N TRP A 18 6.65 24.09 -12.31
CA TRP A 18 6.18 22.76 -12.67
C TRP A 18 6.73 21.66 -11.75
N ASP A 19 7.49 22.07 -10.74
CA ASP A 19 8.02 21.22 -9.69
C ASP A 19 7.20 21.47 -8.42
N PRO A 20 6.34 20.52 -8.02
CA PRO A 20 5.29 20.77 -7.04
C PRO A 20 5.83 20.90 -5.60
N ASP A 21 7.11 21.17 -5.39
CA ASP A 21 7.70 21.39 -4.07
C ASP A 21 6.97 22.47 -3.26
N TRP A 22 6.39 23.47 -3.95
CA TRP A 22 5.57 24.52 -3.33
C TRP A 22 4.21 24.03 -2.79
N VAL A 23 3.73 22.82 -3.14
CA VAL A 23 2.54 22.23 -2.50
C VAL A 23 2.87 21.53 -1.19
N LEU A 24 4.15 21.30 -0.90
CA LEU A 24 4.58 20.60 0.29
C LEU A 24 4.72 21.58 1.47
N THR A 25 4.32 21.11 2.65
CA THR A 25 4.65 21.79 3.90
C THR A 25 6.12 21.55 4.26
N GLU A 26 6.68 22.36 5.17
CA GLU A 26 8.04 22.16 5.69
C GLU A 26 8.23 20.74 6.26
N LYS A 27 7.25 20.24 7.04
CA LYS A 27 7.23 18.86 7.55
C LYS A 27 7.28 17.82 6.43
N GLN A 28 6.55 18.03 5.33
CA GLN A 28 6.55 17.12 4.19
C GLN A 28 7.87 17.15 3.41
N ILE A 29 8.51 18.32 3.32
CA ILE A 29 9.85 18.46 2.75
C ILE A 29 10.86 17.69 3.60
N GLU A 30 10.82 17.82 4.93
CA GLU A 30 11.68 17.07 5.85
C GLU A 30 11.48 15.55 5.74
N LEU A 31 10.21 15.09 5.70
CA LEU A 31 9.87 13.69 5.50
C LEU A 31 10.42 13.16 4.16
N ARG A 32 10.31 13.94 3.09
CA ARG A 32 10.84 13.59 1.78
C ARG A 32 12.35 13.48 1.81
N THR A 33 13.05 14.47 2.37
CA THR A 33 14.51 14.47 2.47
C THR A 33 14.99 13.23 3.20
N LYS A 34 14.38 12.90 4.34
CA LYS A 34 14.67 11.66 5.08
C LYS A 34 14.44 10.41 4.22
N LEU A 35 13.34 10.36 3.47
CA LEU A 35 13.02 9.22 2.61
C LEU A 35 13.99 9.09 1.43
N ILE A 36 14.46 10.21 0.85
CA ILE A 36 15.51 10.20 -0.17
C ILE A 36 16.77 9.56 0.42
N ASP A 37 17.21 10.00 1.60
CA ASP A 37 18.41 9.45 2.25
C ASP A 37 18.29 7.93 2.47
N LEU A 38 17.14 7.45 2.97
CA LEU A 38 16.86 6.01 3.11
C LEU A 38 16.88 5.28 1.76
N CYS A 39 16.32 5.91 0.73
CA CYS A 39 16.30 5.34 -0.61
C CYS A 39 17.71 5.15 -1.17
N GLU A 40 18.57 6.17 -1.07
CA GLU A 40 19.90 6.17 -1.66
C GLU A 40 20.85 5.23 -0.92
N ASN A 41 20.79 5.22 0.41
CA ASN A 41 21.75 4.49 1.24
C ASN A 41 21.38 3.03 1.47
N GLU A 42 20.09 2.69 1.45
CA GLU A 42 19.63 1.35 1.85
C GLU A 42 18.71 0.70 0.81
N MET A 43 17.64 1.38 0.41
CA MET A 43 16.58 0.73 -0.37
C MET A 43 17.01 0.43 -1.82
N ARG A 44 17.86 1.25 -2.43
CA ARG A 44 18.33 1.07 -3.82
C ARG A 44 19.18 -0.20 -3.97
N ALA A 45 20.00 -0.55 -2.98
CA ALA A 45 20.77 -1.80 -2.98
C ALA A 45 19.84 -3.02 -2.87
N ASN A 46 18.84 -2.96 -2.00
CA ASN A 46 17.81 -4.00 -1.88
C ASN A 46 16.97 -4.15 -3.16
N ALA A 47 16.71 -3.05 -3.87
CA ALA A 47 15.97 -3.03 -5.13
C ALA A 47 16.65 -3.91 -6.19
N LYS A 48 17.94 -3.66 -6.42
CA LYS A 48 18.73 -4.45 -7.38
C LYS A 48 18.70 -5.94 -7.03
N ARG A 49 18.91 -6.27 -5.75
CA ARG A 49 18.87 -7.65 -5.30
C ARG A 49 17.50 -8.30 -5.52
N SER A 50 16.43 -7.57 -5.22
CA SER A 50 15.06 -8.07 -5.40
C SER A 50 14.75 -8.37 -6.86
N ASP A 51 15.25 -7.54 -7.79
CA ASP A 51 15.13 -7.74 -9.23
C ASP A 51 15.94 -8.95 -9.71
N ASP A 52 17.24 -9.01 -9.36
CA ASP A 52 18.15 -10.09 -9.78
C ASP A 52 17.71 -11.48 -9.25
N GLU A 53 17.18 -11.53 -8.01
CA GLU A 53 16.81 -12.77 -7.32
C GLU A 53 15.29 -13.07 -7.32
N LEU A 54 14.47 -12.23 -7.99
CA LEU A 54 13.00 -12.35 -8.02
C LEU A 54 12.35 -12.40 -6.62
N LEU A 55 12.84 -11.56 -5.70
CA LEU A 55 12.36 -11.50 -4.32
C LEU A 55 11.28 -10.43 -4.13
N TYR A 56 10.35 -10.71 -3.21
CA TYR A 56 9.48 -9.68 -2.67
C TYR A 56 10.30 -8.64 -1.88
N PRO A 57 10.07 -7.33 -2.03
CA PRO A 57 10.93 -6.30 -1.44
C PRO A 57 10.65 -6.07 0.06
N ASN A 58 10.61 -7.13 0.87
CA ASN A 58 10.31 -7.10 2.30
C ASN A 58 11.26 -6.18 3.10
N ARG A 59 12.56 -6.21 2.79
CA ARG A 59 13.56 -5.35 3.46
C ARG A 59 13.26 -3.86 3.32
N ASN A 60 12.76 -3.45 2.15
CA ASN A 60 12.36 -2.06 1.96
C ASN A 60 11.11 -1.72 2.78
N PHE A 61 10.21 -2.68 2.97
CA PHE A 61 9.04 -2.50 3.82
C PHE A 61 9.37 -2.45 5.31
N GLU A 62 10.36 -3.22 5.77
CA GLU A 62 10.90 -3.13 7.14
C GLU A 62 11.42 -1.71 7.41
N ILE A 63 12.28 -1.17 6.51
CA ILE A 63 12.81 0.21 6.60
C ILE A 63 11.66 1.24 6.62
N LEU A 64 10.66 1.09 5.74
CA LEU A 64 9.51 1.99 5.71
C LEU A 64 8.69 1.93 7.00
N GLY A 65 8.52 0.75 7.59
CA GLY A 65 7.81 0.54 8.86
C GLY A 65 8.50 1.20 10.03
N GLU A 66 9.80 0.94 10.20
CA GLU A 66 10.63 1.53 11.26
C GLU A 66 10.63 3.07 11.24
N ASN A 67 10.40 3.65 10.06
CA ASN A 67 10.38 5.09 9.85
C ASN A 67 8.96 5.70 9.80
N GLY A 68 7.91 4.91 10.03
CA GLY A 68 6.52 5.37 10.12
C GLY A 68 5.79 5.52 8.78
N PHE A 69 6.44 5.21 7.66
CA PHE A 69 5.85 5.41 6.33
C PHE A 69 4.70 4.43 6.03
N LEU A 70 4.64 3.27 6.67
CA LEU A 70 3.51 2.33 6.52
C LEU A 70 2.22 2.83 7.18
N ALA A 71 2.33 3.75 8.13
CA ALA A 71 1.20 4.41 8.79
C ALA A 71 1.10 5.89 8.39
N LEU A 72 1.53 6.27 7.17
CA LEU A 72 1.68 7.66 6.75
C LEU A 72 0.41 8.49 6.95
N THR A 73 -0.73 8.04 6.42
CA THR A 73 -2.01 8.75 6.49
C THR A 73 -2.86 8.36 7.70
N VAL A 74 -2.36 7.45 8.53
CA VAL A 74 -3.06 7.04 9.75
C VAL A 74 -2.99 8.18 10.77
N PRO A 75 -4.09 8.54 11.45
CA PRO A 75 -4.08 9.54 12.51
C PRO A 75 -3.06 9.24 13.61
N GLU A 76 -2.48 10.29 14.20
CA GLU A 76 -1.47 10.16 15.26
C GLU A 76 -2.00 9.37 16.49
N GLU A 77 -3.30 9.49 16.82
CA GLU A 77 -3.93 8.73 17.92
C GLU A 77 -3.88 7.20 17.74
N TYR A 78 -3.74 6.74 16.49
CA TYR A 78 -3.57 5.34 16.14
C TYR A 78 -2.12 4.95 15.84
N GLY A 79 -1.17 5.88 16.05
CA GLY A 79 0.27 5.65 15.89
C GLY A 79 0.81 5.95 14.49
N GLY A 80 0.06 6.65 13.64
CA GLY A 80 0.51 7.09 12.33
C GLY A 80 1.13 8.49 12.32
N LEU A 81 1.47 8.98 11.12
CA LEU A 81 2.09 10.30 10.93
C LEU A 81 1.07 11.43 10.70
N GLY A 82 -0.22 11.10 10.57
CA GLY A 82 -1.31 12.07 10.38
C GLY A 82 -1.23 12.85 9.06
N GLU A 83 -0.50 12.33 8.08
CA GLU A 83 -0.28 13.02 6.80
C GLU A 83 -1.45 12.86 5.83
N ASN A 84 -1.44 13.67 4.76
CA ASN A 84 -2.51 13.72 3.77
C ASN A 84 -2.12 13.05 2.42
N HIS A 85 -3.03 13.08 1.45
CA HIS A 85 -2.80 12.48 0.13
C HIS A 85 -1.70 13.16 -0.71
N VAL A 86 -1.33 14.41 -0.39
CA VAL A 86 -0.17 15.08 -1.01
C VAL A 86 1.11 14.40 -0.55
N ALA A 87 1.27 14.17 0.76
CA ALA A 87 2.40 13.43 1.31
C ALA A 87 2.45 11.99 0.77
N PHE A 88 1.29 11.31 0.66
CA PHE A 88 1.24 9.97 0.07
C PHE A 88 1.76 9.93 -1.37
N SER A 89 1.32 10.87 -2.21
CA SER A 89 1.81 10.99 -3.59
C SER A 89 3.31 11.26 -3.63
N MET A 90 3.80 12.18 -2.78
CA MET A 90 5.21 12.49 -2.64
C MET A 90 6.04 11.27 -2.22
N VAL A 91 5.58 10.50 -1.22
CA VAL A 91 6.27 9.29 -0.73
C VAL A 91 6.34 8.24 -1.84
N CYS A 92 5.24 8.02 -2.56
CA CYS A 92 5.21 7.08 -3.69
C CYS A 92 6.19 7.49 -4.79
N GLU A 93 6.17 8.76 -5.21
CA GLU A 93 7.10 9.29 -6.21
C GLU A 93 8.55 9.13 -5.74
N THR A 94 8.83 9.47 -4.49
CA THR A 94 10.18 9.41 -3.92
C THR A 94 10.71 8.00 -3.89
N ILE A 95 9.92 7.03 -3.41
CA ILE A 95 10.31 5.61 -3.42
C ILE A 95 10.55 5.14 -4.86
N ALA A 96 9.67 5.49 -5.81
CA ALA A 96 9.80 5.06 -7.20
C ALA A 96 11.03 5.65 -7.89
N ARG A 97 11.31 6.94 -7.66
CA ARG A 97 12.42 7.66 -8.31
C ARG A 97 13.77 7.29 -7.72
N TYR A 98 13.89 7.25 -6.39
CA TYR A 98 15.18 7.15 -5.72
C TYR A 98 15.48 5.76 -5.16
N GLY A 99 14.46 4.96 -4.86
CA GLY A 99 14.59 3.67 -4.18
C GLY A 99 14.33 2.46 -5.09
N CYS A 100 13.05 2.12 -5.28
CA CYS A 100 12.59 0.93 -5.98
C CYS A 100 11.16 1.10 -6.49
N ALA A 101 10.96 1.07 -7.82
CA ALA A 101 9.62 1.17 -8.43
C ALA A 101 8.69 0.02 -7.99
N SER A 102 9.21 -1.20 -7.84
CA SER A 102 8.41 -2.35 -7.34
C SER A 102 7.95 -2.16 -5.90
N THR A 103 8.81 -1.60 -5.02
CA THR A 103 8.41 -1.21 -3.66
C THR A 103 7.34 -0.14 -3.70
N ALA A 104 7.46 0.89 -4.54
CA ALA A 104 6.46 1.94 -4.66
C ALA A 104 5.08 1.39 -5.05
N MET A 105 5.02 0.47 -6.03
CA MET A 105 3.76 -0.17 -6.42
C MET A 105 3.15 -1.00 -5.28
N CYS A 106 3.97 -1.78 -4.56
CA CYS A 106 3.50 -2.52 -3.39
C CYS A 106 3.02 -1.56 -2.28
N TYR A 107 3.71 -0.44 -2.08
CA TYR A 107 3.38 0.58 -1.09
C TYR A 107 2.03 1.27 -1.40
N VAL A 108 1.74 1.55 -2.66
CA VAL A 108 0.42 2.06 -3.08
C VAL A 108 -0.70 1.11 -2.67
N MET A 109 -0.53 -0.20 -2.91
CA MET A 109 -1.55 -1.20 -2.55
C MET A 109 -1.67 -1.42 -1.04
N HIS A 110 -0.56 -1.28 -0.32
CA HIS A 110 -0.55 -1.22 1.13
C HIS A 110 -1.37 -0.04 1.67
N MET A 111 -1.09 1.17 1.19
CA MET A 111 -1.81 2.38 1.61
C MET A 111 -3.28 2.32 1.20
N ALA A 112 -3.63 1.66 0.09
CA ALA A 112 -5.02 1.41 -0.29
C ALA A 112 -5.74 0.51 0.74
N ALA A 113 -5.09 -0.55 1.22
CA ALA A 113 -5.64 -1.42 2.26
C ALA A 113 -5.81 -0.67 3.59
N VAL A 114 -4.78 0.06 4.03
CA VAL A 114 -4.79 0.87 5.25
C VAL A 114 -5.91 1.91 5.20
N ASN A 115 -5.97 2.71 4.13
CA ASN A 115 -6.99 3.73 3.98
C ASN A 115 -8.41 3.15 3.88
N THR A 116 -8.58 1.94 3.32
CA THR A 116 -9.89 1.28 3.29
C THR A 116 -10.38 0.93 4.70
N ILE A 117 -9.49 0.45 5.58
CA ILE A 117 -9.82 0.24 7.00
C ILE A 117 -10.18 1.57 7.66
N MET A 118 -9.41 2.63 7.37
CA MET A 118 -9.62 3.96 7.94
C MET A 118 -10.91 4.65 7.49
N LEU A 119 -11.59 4.17 6.44
CA LEU A 119 -12.93 4.67 6.08
C LEU A 119 -13.99 4.27 7.12
N ARG A 120 -13.83 3.13 7.80
CA ARG A 120 -14.73 2.63 8.84
C ARG A 120 -13.95 1.88 9.93
N PRO A 121 -13.12 2.59 10.73
CA PRO A 121 -12.30 1.95 11.73
C PRO A 121 -13.18 1.41 12.87
N THR A 122 -12.86 0.20 13.33
CA THR A 122 -13.37 -0.34 14.60
C THR A 122 -12.19 -0.58 15.54
N PRO A 123 -12.40 -0.62 16.87
CA PRO A 123 -11.32 -0.92 17.82
C PRO A 123 -10.55 -2.19 17.45
N GLU A 124 -11.24 -3.25 17.02
CA GLU A 124 -10.63 -4.52 16.64
C GLU A 124 -9.74 -4.38 15.40
N LEU A 125 -10.19 -3.62 14.38
CA LEU A 125 -9.39 -3.36 13.18
C LEU A 125 -8.16 -2.50 13.49
N ILE A 126 -8.32 -1.49 14.34
CA ILE A 126 -7.23 -0.60 14.74
C ILE A 126 -6.14 -1.37 15.48
N GLU A 127 -6.52 -2.12 16.53
CA GLU A 127 -5.55 -2.85 17.35
C GLU A 127 -4.84 -3.95 16.55
N LYS A 128 -5.58 -4.67 15.70
CA LYS A 128 -5.03 -5.83 14.99
C LYS A 128 -4.20 -5.47 13.76
N TYR A 129 -4.63 -4.47 12.98
CA TYR A 129 -4.04 -4.19 11.66
C TYR A 129 -3.34 -2.84 11.56
N ILE A 130 -3.79 -1.82 12.31
CA ILE A 130 -3.29 -0.45 12.14
C ILE A 130 -2.16 -0.12 13.11
N ARG A 131 -2.31 -0.37 14.41
CA ARG A 131 -1.23 -0.11 15.38
C ARG A 131 0.09 -0.84 15.06
N PRO A 132 0.06 -2.08 14.54
CA PRO A 132 1.30 -2.80 14.23
C PRO A 132 1.97 -2.39 12.91
N LEU A 133 1.44 -1.44 12.13
CA LEU A 133 2.00 -1.10 10.81
C LEU A 133 3.49 -0.73 10.88
N ASN A 134 3.91 0.01 11.91
CA ASN A 134 5.31 0.44 12.07
C ASN A 134 6.27 -0.71 12.43
N THR A 135 5.78 -1.93 12.68
CA THR A 135 6.64 -3.12 12.84
C THR A 135 6.96 -3.79 11.50
N GLY A 136 6.65 -3.16 10.37
CA GLY A 136 6.79 -3.74 9.04
C GLY A 136 5.58 -4.57 8.59
N LYS A 137 4.43 -4.49 9.29
CA LYS A 137 3.22 -5.22 8.91
C LYS A 137 2.62 -4.66 7.62
N ILE A 138 2.36 -5.50 6.64
CA ILE A 138 1.90 -5.10 5.30
C ILE A 138 0.48 -5.59 5.01
N GLY A 139 -0.41 -4.66 4.67
CA GLY A 139 -1.69 -4.95 4.01
C GLY A 139 -1.60 -4.97 2.50
N THR A 140 -2.62 -5.55 1.85
CA THR A 140 -2.89 -5.33 0.42
C THR A 140 -4.39 -5.31 0.13
N LEU A 141 -4.77 -4.60 -0.94
CA LEU A 141 -6.13 -4.55 -1.44
C LEU A 141 -6.29 -5.50 -2.63
N SER A 142 -7.28 -6.39 -2.55
CA SER A 142 -7.53 -7.44 -3.56
C SER A 142 -8.99 -7.44 -3.97
N TYR A 143 -9.30 -6.71 -5.04
CA TYR A 143 -10.69 -6.52 -5.51
C TYR A 143 -10.98 -7.23 -6.82
N SER A 144 -10.01 -7.30 -7.73
CA SER A 144 -10.17 -7.93 -9.05
C SER A 144 -10.44 -9.43 -8.96
N ASP A 145 -11.43 -9.90 -9.71
CA ASP A 145 -11.68 -11.32 -9.98
C ASP A 145 -11.10 -11.68 -11.38
N PRO A 146 -10.58 -12.91 -11.58
CA PRO A 146 -10.07 -13.34 -12.88
C PRO A 146 -11.08 -13.23 -14.02
N GLU A 147 -12.35 -13.45 -13.73
CA GLU A 147 -13.43 -13.51 -14.70
C GLU A 147 -13.91 -12.12 -15.15
N THR A 148 -13.60 -11.06 -14.41
CA THR A 148 -14.08 -9.70 -14.71
C THR A 148 -13.00 -8.73 -15.16
N GLY A 149 -11.72 -9.05 -14.93
CA GLY A 149 -10.58 -8.27 -15.41
C GLY A 149 -10.69 -6.81 -14.99
N SER A 150 -10.73 -5.90 -15.96
CA SER A 150 -10.86 -4.45 -15.71
C SER A 150 -12.18 -4.03 -15.04
N HIS A 151 -13.20 -4.89 -15.02
CA HIS A 151 -14.43 -4.68 -14.23
C HIS A 151 -14.23 -5.16 -12.78
N PHE A 152 -13.13 -4.72 -12.16
CA PHE A 152 -12.71 -5.17 -10.82
C PHE A 152 -13.74 -4.85 -9.72
N TRP A 153 -14.66 -3.91 -9.98
CA TRP A 153 -15.78 -3.56 -9.10
C TRP A 153 -16.89 -4.63 -9.07
N TYR A 154 -16.84 -5.64 -9.94
CA TYR A 154 -17.83 -6.70 -10.04
C TYR A 154 -17.20 -8.08 -9.72
N PRO A 155 -17.22 -8.52 -8.45
CA PRO A 155 -16.50 -9.72 -8.00
C PRO A 155 -17.35 -10.99 -8.13
N VAL A 156 -17.68 -11.39 -9.37
CA VAL A 156 -18.65 -12.49 -9.65
C VAL A 156 -18.23 -13.88 -9.17
N SER A 157 -16.93 -14.11 -9.01
CA SER A 157 -16.37 -15.39 -8.58
C SER A 157 -16.21 -15.46 -7.06
N SER A 158 -16.34 -14.30 -6.42
CA SER A 158 -16.15 -14.11 -4.99
C SER A 158 -17.49 -13.90 -4.28
N GLY A 159 -17.58 -14.42 -3.06
CA GLY A 159 -18.79 -14.28 -2.27
C GLY A 159 -18.56 -14.52 -0.80
N ALA A 160 -19.51 -14.07 -0.01
CA ALA A 160 -19.55 -14.32 1.42
C ALA A 160 -20.86 -15.01 1.79
N GLU A 161 -20.86 -15.76 2.88
CA GLU A 161 -22.05 -16.38 3.47
C GLU A 161 -22.06 -16.06 4.96
N LYS A 162 -23.23 -15.71 5.52
CA LYS A 162 -23.38 -15.60 6.98
C LYS A 162 -23.39 -17.01 7.57
N THR A 163 -22.70 -17.16 8.68
CA THR A 163 -22.66 -18.38 9.50
C THR A 163 -23.12 -18.04 10.91
N GLU A 164 -23.33 -19.05 11.76
CA GLU A 164 -23.75 -18.83 13.15
C GLU A 164 -22.76 -17.95 13.94
N ASN A 165 -21.47 -18.02 13.64
CA ASN A 165 -20.41 -17.34 14.40
C ASN A 165 -19.63 -16.29 13.58
N GLY A 166 -20.13 -15.86 12.42
CA GLY A 166 -19.44 -14.88 11.58
C GLY A 166 -19.72 -15.07 10.09
N PHE A 167 -18.67 -14.95 9.25
CA PHE A 167 -18.79 -15.02 7.80
C PHE A 167 -17.83 -16.07 7.21
N LYS A 168 -18.31 -16.83 6.24
CA LYS A 168 -17.47 -17.63 5.35
C LYS A 168 -17.23 -16.84 4.08
N VAL A 169 -15.98 -16.45 3.83
CA VAL A 169 -15.61 -15.59 2.69
C VAL A 169 -14.80 -16.41 1.69
N ARG A 170 -15.21 -16.37 0.42
CA ARG A 170 -14.46 -16.91 -0.71
C ARG A 170 -14.04 -15.75 -1.61
N LYS A 171 -12.74 -15.50 -1.68
CA LYS A 171 -12.14 -14.58 -2.65
C LYS A 171 -11.35 -15.38 -3.69
N LYS A 172 -11.70 -15.23 -4.96
CA LYS A 172 -10.86 -15.69 -6.08
C LYS A 172 -10.35 -14.44 -6.78
N ALA A 173 -9.09 -14.10 -6.55
CA ALA A 173 -8.52 -12.87 -7.08
C ALA A 173 -7.67 -13.10 -8.33
N SER A 174 -7.69 -12.13 -9.24
CA SER A 174 -6.63 -11.96 -10.24
C SER A 174 -5.72 -10.81 -9.80
N TRP A 175 -4.41 -10.92 -10.04
CA TRP A 175 -3.45 -9.83 -9.88
C TRP A 175 -3.50 -9.12 -8.51
N THR A 176 -3.12 -9.84 -7.45
CA THR A 176 -2.99 -9.23 -6.12
C THR A 176 -1.53 -8.90 -5.84
N THR A 177 -1.16 -7.62 -5.93
CA THR A 177 0.14 -7.13 -5.47
C THR A 177 0.36 -7.54 -4.02
N SER A 178 1.56 -8.03 -3.70
CA SER A 178 1.87 -8.62 -2.37
C SER A 178 1.04 -9.86 -2.01
N GLY A 179 0.39 -10.50 -2.99
CA GLY A 179 -0.24 -11.80 -2.82
C GLY A 179 0.75 -12.87 -2.35
N GLY A 180 0.43 -13.56 -1.26
CA GLY A 180 1.33 -14.52 -0.60
C GLY A 180 2.37 -13.90 0.34
N PHE A 181 2.50 -12.58 0.38
CA PHE A 181 3.49 -11.88 1.22
C PHE A 181 2.87 -10.85 2.18
N ALA A 182 1.63 -10.43 1.96
CA ALA A 182 0.93 -9.49 2.86
C ALA A 182 0.42 -10.20 4.12
N ASP A 183 0.47 -9.49 5.25
CA ASP A 183 -0.03 -9.94 6.55
C ASP A 183 -1.55 -9.88 6.66
N PHE A 184 -2.19 -9.00 5.89
CA PHE A 184 -3.64 -8.90 5.83
C PHE A 184 -4.13 -8.46 4.45
N TYR A 185 -5.32 -8.91 4.11
CA TYR A 185 -5.95 -8.72 2.81
C TYR A 185 -7.27 -8.01 2.99
N VAL A 186 -7.42 -6.85 2.37
CA VAL A 186 -8.71 -6.16 2.24
C VAL A 186 -9.35 -6.62 0.94
N VAL A 187 -10.41 -7.42 1.04
CA VAL A 187 -11.05 -8.09 -0.10
C VAL A 187 -12.47 -7.60 -0.30
N GLN A 188 -12.87 -7.46 -1.56
CA GLN A 188 -14.25 -7.22 -1.95
C GLN A 188 -14.88 -8.52 -2.46
N THR A 189 -16.11 -8.78 -2.01
CA THR A 189 -16.94 -9.88 -2.49
C THR A 189 -18.39 -9.41 -2.68
N THR A 190 -19.21 -10.23 -3.32
CA THR A 190 -20.66 -10.13 -3.17
C THR A 190 -21.06 -10.27 -1.70
N SER A 191 -22.09 -9.53 -1.27
CA SER A 191 -22.64 -9.64 0.09
C SER A 191 -23.34 -10.99 0.33
N PRO A 192 -23.50 -11.45 1.59
CA PRO A 192 -24.17 -12.72 1.89
C PRO A 192 -25.60 -12.90 1.39
N ASN A 193 -26.33 -11.81 1.18
CA ASN A 193 -27.69 -11.83 0.66
C ASN A 193 -27.76 -11.14 -0.70
N PHE A 194 -26.69 -11.23 -1.49
CA PHE A 194 -26.50 -10.50 -2.74
C PHE A 194 -27.76 -10.40 -3.61
N THR A 195 -28.31 -9.19 -3.73
CA THR A 195 -29.51 -8.94 -4.58
C THR A 195 -29.23 -8.15 -5.85
N GLY A 196 -28.04 -7.56 -5.99
CA GLY A 196 -27.72 -6.67 -7.12
C GLY A 196 -26.24 -6.28 -7.13
N TYR A 197 -25.76 -5.78 -8.27
CA TYR A 197 -24.33 -5.51 -8.52
C TYR A 197 -23.67 -4.52 -7.55
N ASP A 198 -24.47 -3.72 -6.86
CA ASP A 198 -24.05 -2.72 -5.87
C ASP A 198 -24.07 -3.25 -4.42
N ASP A 199 -24.59 -4.45 -4.19
CA ASP A 199 -24.64 -5.09 -2.87
C ASP A 199 -23.33 -5.83 -2.58
N LEU A 200 -22.28 -5.08 -2.29
CA LEU A 200 -20.94 -5.62 -2.07
C LEU A 200 -20.51 -5.46 -0.61
N SER A 201 -19.72 -6.42 -0.14
CA SER A 201 -19.13 -6.40 1.19
C SER A 201 -17.61 -6.39 1.10
N VAL A 202 -16.99 -5.68 2.04
CA VAL A 202 -15.53 -5.62 2.19
C VAL A 202 -15.14 -6.31 3.49
N PHE A 203 -14.17 -7.21 3.41
CA PHE A 203 -13.67 -7.98 4.55
C PHE A 203 -12.17 -7.77 4.70
N VAL A 204 -11.69 -7.83 5.94
CA VAL A 204 -10.25 -7.92 6.24
C VAL A 204 -9.96 -9.36 6.65
N ILE A 205 -9.06 -10.02 5.92
CA ILE A 205 -8.68 -11.42 6.12
C ILE A 205 -7.21 -11.48 6.52
N ASP A 206 -6.87 -12.22 7.56
CA ASP A 206 -5.46 -12.48 7.92
C ASP A 206 -4.75 -13.25 6.81
N GLY A 207 -3.49 -12.90 6.55
CA GLY A 207 -2.69 -13.55 5.52
C GLY A 207 -2.53 -15.05 5.72
N GLU A 208 -2.57 -15.54 6.97
CA GLU A 208 -2.52 -16.98 7.29
C GLU A 208 -3.72 -17.78 6.76
N HIS A 209 -4.85 -17.12 6.48
CA HIS A 209 -6.04 -17.73 5.89
C HIS A 209 -6.07 -17.65 4.36
N VAL A 210 -5.07 -17.04 3.73
CA VAL A 210 -5.00 -16.85 2.28
C VAL A 210 -4.09 -17.89 1.65
N GLN A 211 -4.60 -18.53 0.59
CA GLN A 211 -3.80 -19.36 -0.30
C GLN A 211 -3.44 -18.55 -1.54
N ALA A 212 -2.15 -18.27 -1.72
CA ALA A 212 -1.63 -17.60 -2.89
C ALA A 212 -0.66 -18.52 -3.63
N GLN A 213 -0.69 -18.47 -4.97
CA GLN A 213 0.26 -19.16 -5.83
C GLN A 213 0.92 -18.16 -6.78
N PRO A 214 1.84 -17.30 -6.29
CA PRO A 214 2.41 -16.21 -7.07
C PRO A 214 3.22 -16.67 -8.29
N SER A 215 3.55 -17.96 -8.39
CA SER A 215 4.34 -18.57 -9.47
C SER A 215 3.51 -19.30 -10.52
N LEU A 216 2.19 -19.46 -10.32
CA LEU A 216 1.31 -20.24 -11.21
C LEU A 216 0.54 -19.38 -12.22
N TRP A 217 1.10 -18.21 -12.55
CA TRP A 217 0.59 -17.35 -13.62
C TRP A 217 1.32 -17.67 -14.93
#